data_AF-A0A7S3G383-F1
#
_entry.id   AF-A0A7S3G383-F1
#
_cell.length_a   1.000
_cell.length_b   1.000
_cell.length_c   1.000
_cell.angle_alpha   90.00
_cell.angle_beta   90.00
_cell.angle_gamma   90.00
#
_symmetry.space_group_name_H-M   'P 1'
#
loop_
_entity.id
_entity.type
_entity.pdbx_description
1 polymer ?
#
loop_
_entity_poly.entity_id
_entity_poly.type
_entity_poly.pdbx_seq_one_letter_code
_entity_poly.pdbx_strand_id
1 'polypeptide(L)'
;FVSVLDVFVMIVIYVLFFGAIGLILFLSVDAQRQSYFFSFAEAVTQLFVLLTTANFPNVMMPALEESWFYFLYFVLFLFFGLYFLTSLMLAVVYNQYARDAERLEMHVSNKKSIVLLRAYSALVPSSARRLHFA
;
A
#
# COMPACT_ATOMS: atom_id res chain seq x y z
N PHE A 1 10.01 -10.08 -6.55
CA PHE A 1 8.97 -9.82 -5.55
C PHE A 1 8.56 -8.37 -5.67
N VAL A 2 7.27 -8.09 -5.77
CA VAL A 2 6.76 -6.72 -5.77
C VAL A 2 7.00 -6.13 -4.38
N SER A 3 7.69 -5.00 -4.32
CA SER A 3 7.98 -4.29 -3.08
C SER A 3 6.84 -3.32 -2.76
N VAL A 4 6.75 -2.90 -1.50
CA VAL A 4 5.79 -1.86 -1.08
C VAL A 4 5.98 -0.56 -1.90
N LEU A 5 7.23 -0.21 -2.21
CA LEU A 5 7.56 0.94 -3.04
C LEU A 5 6.98 0.84 -4.46
N ASP A 6 6.99 -0.35 -5.07
CA ASP A 6 6.48 -0.56 -6.42
C ASP A 6 4.96 -0.27 -6.47
N VAL A 7 4.22 -0.74 -5.46
CA VAL A 7 2.77 -0.48 -5.36
C VAL A 7 2.50 1.00 -5.08
N PHE A 8 3.30 1.64 -4.23
CA PHE A 8 3.18 3.08 -3.97
C PHE A 8 3.38 3.91 -5.23
N VAL A 9 4.43 3.61 -6.01
CA VAL A 9 4.69 4.27 -7.30
C VAL A 9 3.53 4.04 -8.27
N MET A 10 2.97 2.83 -8.33
CA MET A 10 1.81 2.54 -9.15
C MET A 10 0.58 3.37 -8.75
N ILE A 11 0.33 3.56 -7.44
CA ILE A 11 -0.73 4.44 -6.94
C ILE A 11 -0.49 5.90 -7.37
N VAL A 12 0.74 6.40 -7.24
CA VAL A 12 1.07 7.76 -7.67
C VAL A 12 0.82 7.93 -9.17
N ILE A 13 1.31 7.02 -10.01
CA ILE A 13 1.08 7.06 -11.46
C ILE A 13 -0.41 7.00 -11.78
N TYR A 14 -1.16 6.16 -11.08
CA TYR A 14 -2.62 6.06 -11.23
C TYR A 14 -3.33 7.39 -10.94
N VAL A 15 -3.02 8.06 -9.83
CA VAL A 15 -3.62 9.36 -9.49
C VAL A 15 -3.21 10.43 -10.49
N LEU A 16 -1.95 10.47 -10.93
CA LEU A 16 -1.48 11.43 -11.94
C LEU A 16 -2.19 11.22 -13.29
N PHE A 17 -2.36 9.97 -13.71
CA PHE A 17 -3.03 9.61 -14.95
C PHE A 17 -4.50 10.04 -14.95
N PHE A 18 -5.23 9.69 -13.89
CA PHE A 18 -6.61 10.15 -13.73
C PHE A 18 -6.68 11.68 -13.56
N GLY A 19 -5.73 12.30 -12.86
CA GLY A 19 -5.64 13.75 -12.72
C GLY A 19 -5.53 14.47 -14.07
N ALA A 20 -4.73 13.94 -14.99
CA ALA A 20 -4.62 14.48 -16.35
C ALA A 20 -5.92 14.33 -17.13
N ILE A 21 -6.57 13.16 -17.06
CA ILE A 21 -7.85 12.92 -17.73
C ILE A 21 -8.94 13.82 -17.16
N GLY A 22 -9.07 13.87 -15.83
CA GLY A 22 -10.06 14.70 -15.13
C GLY A 22 -9.89 16.18 -15.47
N LEU A 23 -8.64 16.67 -15.50
CA LEU A 23 -8.37 18.04 -15.95
C LEU A 23 -8.91 18.28 -17.36
N ILE A 24 -8.61 17.41 -18.32
CA ILE A 24 -9.09 17.56 -19.72
C ILE A 24 -10.61 17.47 -19.80
N LEU A 25 -11.23 16.55 -19.05
CA LEU A 25 -12.66 16.27 -19.10
C LEU A 25 -13.50 17.41 -18.52
N PHE A 26 -13.02 18.03 -17.43
CA PHE A 26 -13.78 19.00 -16.64
C PHE A 26 -13.36 20.47 -16.89
N LEU A 27 -12.28 20.72 -17.65
CA LEU A 27 -11.82 22.09 -17.96
C LEU A 27 -12.92 22.94 -18.63
N SER A 28 -13.68 22.34 -19.55
CA SER A 28 -14.70 23.05 -20.35
C SER A 28 -16.08 23.07 -19.71
N VAL A 29 -16.30 22.26 -18.67
CA VAL A 29 -17.58 22.16 -17.96
C VAL A 29 -17.78 23.38 -17.04
N ASP A 30 -16.70 24.08 -16.67
CA ASP A 30 -16.67 24.98 -15.50
C ASP A 30 -16.20 26.42 -15.80
N ALA A 31 -16.76 27.08 -16.82
CA ALA A 31 -16.57 28.53 -16.95
C ALA A 31 -17.36 29.35 -15.90
N GLN A 32 -18.32 28.74 -15.19
CA GLN A 32 -19.23 29.43 -14.24
C GLN A 32 -19.30 28.82 -12.83
N ARG A 33 -18.92 27.55 -12.65
CA ARG A 33 -18.93 26.85 -11.37
C ARG A 33 -17.47 26.58 -10.97
N GLN A 34 -17.15 26.74 -9.69
CA GLN A 34 -15.78 26.63 -9.18
C GLN A 34 -15.34 25.16 -9.20
N SER A 35 -14.86 24.68 -10.35
CA SER A 35 -14.40 23.30 -10.49
C SER A 35 -13.34 22.93 -9.46
N TYR A 36 -13.40 21.72 -8.95
CA TYR A 36 -12.24 21.11 -8.27
C TYR A 36 -11.10 20.77 -9.25
N PHE A 37 -11.33 20.86 -10.57
CA PHE A 37 -10.40 20.48 -11.63
C PHE A 37 -9.93 21.68 -12.47
N PHE A 38 -9.58 22.81 -11.83
CA PHE A 38 -9.10 24.01 -12.54
C PHE A 38 -7.61 23.99 -12.88
N SER A 39 -6.81 23.17 -12.19
CA SER A 39 -5.39 23.00 -12.47
C SER A 39 -4.98 21.55 -12.26
N PHE A 40 -3.89 21.12 -12.89
CA PHE A 40 -3.39 19.75 -12.73
C PHE A 40 -3.07 19.41 -11.26
N ALA A 41 -2.43 20.33 -10.55
CA ALA A 41 -2.08 20.14 -9.14
C ALA A 41 -3.32 20.00 -8.26
N GLU A 42 -4.36 20.81 -8.51
CA GLU A 42 -5.62 20.71 -7.79
C GLU A 42 -6.32 19.39 -8.11
N ALA A 43 -6.44 19.02 -9.40
CA ALA A 43 -7.04 17.76 -9.84
C ALA A 43 -6.40 16.54 -9.16
N VAL A 44 -5.06 16.50 -9.13
CA VAL A 44 -4.30 15.43 -8.46
C VAL A 44 -4.56 15.42 -6.95
N THR A 45 -4.60 16.60 -6.31
CA THR A 45 -4.87 16.72 -4.87
C THR A 45 -6.27 16.21 -4.54
N GLN A 46 -7.28 16.63 -5.30
CA GLN A 46 -8.67 16.25 -5.10
C GLN A 46 -8.88 14.75 -5.33
N LEU A 47 -8.21 14.16 -6.32
CA LEU A 47 -8.24 12.72 -6.54
C LEU A 47 -7.46 11.94 -5.48
N PHE A 48 -6.37 12.48 -4.95
CA PHE A 48 -5.64 11.85 -3.85
C PHE A 48 -6.50 11.80 -2.57
N VAL A 49 -7.23 12.87 -2.26
CA VAL A 49 -8.22 12.91 -1.16
C VAL A 49 -9.41 11.99 -1.46
N LEU A 50 -9.80 11.85 -2.73
CA LEU A 50 -10.86 10.92 -3.14
C LEU A 50 -10.44 9.45 -3.04
N LEU A 51 -9.17 9.14 -3.27
CA LEU A 51 -8.64 7.79 -3.10
C LEU A 51 -8.80 7.29 -1.65
N THR A 52 -8.80 8.21 -0.68
CA THR A 52 -9.08 7.93 0.73
C THR A 52 -10.55 8.17 1.11
N THR A 53 -11.40 8.45 0.12
CA THR A 53 -12.85 8.71 0.23
C THR A 53 -13.25 9.91 1.10
N ALA A 54 -12.29 10.77 1.47
CA ALA A 54 -12.54 11.85 2.43
C ALA A 54 -13.38 13.01 1.85
N ASN A 55 -13.38 13.18 0.53
CA ASN A 55 -14.16 14.20 -0.17
C ASN A 55 -15.31 13.62 -1.02
N PHE A 56 -15.66 12.34 -0.85
CA PHE A 56 -16.85 11.75 -1.48
C PHE A 56 -18.11 12.08 -0.66
N PRO A 57 -19.26 12.47 -1.27
CA PRO A 57 -19.50 12.66 -2.71
C PRO A 57 -19.17 14.07 -3.21
N ASN A 58 -18.72 14.99 -2.35
CA ASN A 58 -18.63 16.42 -2.64
C ASN A 58 -17.82 16.75 -3.91
N VAL A 59 -16.69 16.08 -4.13
CA VAL A 59 -15.81 16.34 -5.30
C VAL A 59 -16.46 16.05 -6.65
N MET A 60 -17.46 15.15 -6.70
CA MET A 60 -18.13 14.76 -7.94
C MET A 60 -19.46 15.48 -8.19
N MET A 61 -19.99 16.18 -7.18
CA MET A 61 -21.29 16.85 -7.27
C MET A 61 -21.37 17.86 -8.43
N PRO A 62 -20.39 18.75 -8.67
CA PRO A 62 -20.46 19.70 -9.78
C PRO A 62 -20.56 19.02 -11.15
N ALA A 63 -19.78 17.94 -11.35
CA ALA A 63 -19.82 17.17 -12.59
C ALA A 63 -21.14 16.41 -12.77
N LEU A 64 -21.73 15.92 -11.68
CA LEU A 64 -22.99 15.19 -11.72
C LEU A 64 -24.17 16.10 -12.07
N GLU A 65 -24.15 17.35 -11.61
CA GLU A 65 -25.16 18.37 -11.94
C GLU A 65 -25.19 18.69 -13.44
N GLU A 66 -24.06 18.59 -14.12
CA GLU A 66 -23.94 18.85 -15.55
C GLU A 66 -24.36 17.64 -16.40
N SER A 67 -23.88 16.44 -16.04
CA SER A 67 -24.35 15.21 -16.67
C SER A 67 -24.06 13.98 -15.83
N TRP A 68 -25.04 13.08 -15.74
CA TRP A 68 -24.86 11.78 -15.09
C TRP A 68 -23.77 10.92 -15.74
N PHE A 69 -23.43 11.16 -17.01
CA PHE A 69 -22.35 10.43 -17.69
C PHE A 69 -20.98 10.68 -17.05
N TYR A 70 -20.77 11.86 -16.45
CA TYR A 70 -19.52 12.18 -15.74
C TYR A 70 -19.34 11.37 -14.47
N PHE A 71 -20.42 10.81 -13.90
CA PHE A 71 -20.34 9.90 -12.76
C PHE A 71 -19.49 8.66 -13.06
N LEU A 72 -19.49 8.19 -14.32
CA LEU A 72 -18.74 7.01 -14.73
C LEU A 72 -17.22 7.17 -14.49
N TYR A 73 -16.70 8.38 -14.68
CA TYR A 73 -15.30 8.70 -14.40
C TYR A 73 -14.95 8.42 -12.92
N PHE A 74 -15.77 8.91 -11.99
CA PHE A 74 -15.56 8.72 -10.55
C PHE A 74 -15.79 7.27 -10.12
N VAL A 75 -16.75 6.57 -10.71
CA VAL A 75 -16.99 5.15 -10.45
C VAL A 75 -15.77 4.31 -10.85
N LEU A 76 -15.21 4.54 -12.04
CA LEU A 76 -14.01 3.85 -12.50
C LEU A 76 -12.82 4.16 -11.57
N PHE A 77 -12.64 5.44 -11.21
CA PHE A 77 -11.58 5.84 -10.29
C PHE A 77 -11.69 5.16 -8.92
N LEU A 78 -12.89 5.10 -8.35
CA LEU A 78 -13.12 4.47 -7.05
C LEU A 78 -13.02 2.96 -7.13
N PHE A 79 -13.52 2.33 -8.19
CA PHE A 79 -13.49 0.88 -8.35
C PHE A 79 -12.05 0.36 -8.39
N PHE A 80 -11.22 0.90 -9.29
CA PHE A 80 -9.82 0.49 -9.38
C PHE A 80 -8.98 1.00 -8.20
N GLY A 81 -9.27 2.20 -7.68
CA GLY A 81 -8.56 2.75 -6.54
C GLY A 81 -8.79 1.94 -5.25
N LEU A 82 -10.06 1.71 -4.88
CA LEU A 82 -10.45 1.15 -3.58
C LEU A 82 -10.52 -0.37 -3.53
N TYR A 83 -10.81 -1.04 -4.64
CA TYR A 83 -10.95 -2.50 -4.63
C TYR A 83 -9.73 -3.20 -5.21
N PHE A 84 -9.00 -2.56 -6.11
CA PHE A 84 -7.80 -3.15 -6.70
C PHE A 84 -6.52 -2.62 -6.03
N LEU A 85 -6.25 -1.32 -6.08
CA LEU A 85 -4.97 -0.76 -5.63
C LEU A 85 -4.76 -0.82 -4.11
N THR A 86 -5.74 -0.39 -3.31
CA THR A 86 -5.65 -0.47 -1.83
C THR A 86 -5.59 -1.92 -1.34
N SER A 87 -6.38 -2.83 -1.94
CA SER A 87 -6.34 -4.27 -1.63
C SER A 87 -4.98 -4.87 -1.94
N LEU A 88 -4.39 -4.53 -3.10
CA LEU A 88 -3.05 -4.96 -3.47
C LEU A 88 -1.99 -4.40 -2.52
N MET A 89 -2.08 -3.11 -2.16
CA MET A 89 -1.18 -2.49 -1.20
C MET A 89 -1.19 -3.22 0.13
N LEU A 90 -2.38 -3.51 0.66
CA LEU A 90 -2.54 -4.26 1.90
C LEU A 90 -1.93 -5.67 1.78
N ALA A 91 -2.17 -6.37 0.66
CA ALA A 91 -1.63 -7.70 0.42
C ALA A 91 -0.09 -7.71 0.39
N VAL A 92 0.52 -6.74 -0.30
CA VAL A 92 1.99 -6.64 -0.40
C VAL A 92 2.62 -6.28 0.94
N VAL A 93 2.03 -5.31 1.66
CA VAL A 93 2.50 -4.93 3.01
C VAL A 93 2.38 -6.10 3.97
N TYR A 94 1.26 -6.82 3.96
CA TYR A 94 1.04 -7.99 4.79
C TYR A 94 2.06 -9.10 4.51
N ASN A 95 2.29 -9.41 3.23
CA ASN A 95 3.24 -10.45 2.84
C ASN A 95 4.67 -10.09 3.25
N GLN A 96 5.08 -8.82 3.11
CA GLN A 96 6.38 -8.35 3.56
C GLN A 96 6.51 -8.46 5.08
N TYR A 97 5.50 -8.00 5.83
CA TYR A 97 5.46 -8.11 7.28
C TYR A 97 5.53 -9.56 7.77
N ALA A 98 4.73 -10.45 7.18
CA ALA A 98 4.70 -11.87 7.53
C ALA A 98 6.07 -12.53 7.34
N ARG A 99 6.75 -12.22 6.23
CA ARG A 99 8.11 -12.72 5.96
C ARG A 99 9.14 -12.20 6.96
N ASP A 100 9.06 -10.93 7.33
CA ASP A 100 10.00 -10.34 8.27
C ASP A 100 9.76 -10.87 9.70
N ALA A 101 8.50 -11.15 10.06
CA ALA A 101 8.15 -11.86 11.29
C ALA A 101 8.71 -13.29 11.32
N GLU A 102 8.52 -14.08 10.25
CA GLU A 102 9.06 -15.44 10.13
C GLU A 102 10.60 -15.45 10.24
N ARG A 103 11.26 -14.49 9.58
CA ARG A 103 12.72 -14.32 9.70
C ARG A 103 13.13 -14.04 11.13
N LEU A 104 12.41 -13.18 11.84
CA LEU A 104 12.70 -12.86 13.23
C LEU A 104 12.57 -14.10 14.12
N GLU A 105 11.51 -14.89 13.94
CA GLU A 105 11.30 -16.15 14.67
C GLU A 105 12.42 -17.15 14.41
N MET A 106 12.86 -17.32 13.15
CA MET A 106 14.00 -18.16 12.83
C MET A 106 15.30 -17.67 13.50
N HIS A 107 15.56 -16.36 13.51
CA HIS A 107 16.74 -15.81 14.18
C HIS A 107 16.69 -16.05 15.69
N VAL A 108 15.52 -15.89 16.31
CA VAL A 108 15.32 -16.17 17.74
C VAL A 108 15.54 -17.66 18.03
N SER A 109 14.95 -18.54 17.21
CA SER A 109 15.11 -19.99 17.35
C SER A 109 16.58 -20.43 17.21
N ASN A 110 17.27 -19.95 16.18
CA ASN A 110 18.69 -20.23 15.97
C ASN A 110 19.56 -19.74 17.13
N LYS A 111 19.31 -18.52 17.64
CA LYS A 111 20.02 -17.99 18.81
C LYS A 111 19.77 -18.84 20.06
N LYS A 112 18.53 -19.28 20.31
CA LYS A 112 18.20 -20.17 21.42
C LYS A 112 19.00 -21.47 21.34
N SER A 113 19.02 -22.12 20.17
CA SER A 113 19.79 -23.36 19.98
C SER A 113 21.29 -23.17 20.20
N ILE A 114 21.87 -22.07 19.69
CA ILE A 114 23.31 -21.77 19.88
C ILE A 114 23.63 -21.56 21.36
N VAL A 115 22.80 -20.81 22.09
CA VAL A 115 23.02 -20.54 23.52
C VAL A 115 22.92 -21.82 24.35
N LEU A 116 21.92 -22.67 24.07
CA LEU A 116 21.76 -23.95 24.76
C LEU A 116 22.95 -24.89 24.52
N LEU A 117 23.42 -24.99 23.27
CA LEU A 117 24.59 -25.80 22.93
C LEU A 117 25.85 -25.30 23.62
N ARG A 118 26.04 -23.97 23.69
CA ARG A 118 27.16 -23.38 24.42
C ARG A 118 27.08 -23.66 25.93
N ALA A 119 25.91 -23.48 26.53
CA ALA A 119 25.71 -23.79 27.96
C ALA A 119 25.97 -25.27 28.26
N TYR A 120 25.45 -26.19 27.43
CA TYR A 120 25.73 -27.63 27.55
C TYR A 120 27.23 -27.93 27.47
N SER A 121 27.93 -27.34 26.49
CA SER A 121 29.37 -27.54 26.33
C SER A 121 30.21 -27.03 27.50
N ALA A 122 29.74 -25.99 28.21
CA ALA A 122 30.39 -25.42 29.39
C ALA A 122 30.12 -26.23 30.68
N LEU A 123 28.93 -26.84 30.80
CA LEU A 123 28.53 -27.60 31.99
C LEU A 123 29.08 -29.04 32.01
N VAL A 124 29.29 -29.68 30.85
CA VAL A 124 29.80 -31.05 30.79
C VAL A 124 31.32 -31.08 31.05
N PRO A 125 31.79 -31.63 32.19
CA PRO A 125 33.21 -31.68 32.50
C PRO A 125 33.93 -32.58 31.50
N SER A 126 35.16 -32.22 31.12
CA SER A 126 36.02 -32.98 30.21
C SER A 126 36.34 -34.41 30.69
N SER A 127 36.04 -34.76 31.94
CA SER A 127 36.17 -36.11 32.51
C SER A 127 35.05 -37.09 32.12
N ALA A 128 33.81 -36.64 31.92
CA ALA A 128 32.67 -37.51 31.55
C ALA A 128 32.73 -37.99 30.09
N ARG A 129 33.45 -37.27 29.22
CA ARG A 129 33.60 -37.58 27.80
C ARG A 129 34.45 -38.84 27.52
N ARG A 130 35.25 -39.28 28.50
CA ARG A 130 36.12 -40.47 28.39
C ARG A 130 35.45 -41.80 28.75
N LEU A 131 34.31 -41.78 29.45
CA LEU A 131 33.61 -42.99 29.91
C LEU A 131 32.59 -43.55 28.90
N HIS A 132 32.21 -42.80 27.87
CA HIS A 132 31.27 -43.25 26.84
C HIS A 132 31.93 -43.91 25.61
N PHE A 133 33.27 -43.95 25.55
CA PHE A 133 34.04 -44.52 24.44
C PHE A 133 35.00 -45.65 24.88
N ALA A 134 34.75 -46.26 26.05
CA ALA A 134 35.45 -47.45 26.54
C ALA A 134 34.49 -48.63 26.61
#